data_AF-I4DNL1-F1
#
_entry.id   AF-I4DNL1-F1
#
_cell.length_a   1.000
_cell.length_b   1.000
_cell.length_c   1.000
_cell.angle_alpha   90.00
_cell.angle_beta   90.00
_cell.angle_gamma   90.00
#
_symmetry.space_group_name_H-M   'P 1'
#
loop_
_entity.id
_entity.type
_entity.pdbx_description
1 polymer ?
#
loop_
_entity_poly.entity_id
_entity_poly.type
_entity_poly.pdbx_seq_one_letter_code
_entity_poly.pdbx_strand_id
1 'polypeptide(L)'
;MGGSQSTRKISVENENAIQVSQEAIDRIQERLAAKQADQPPPPPQYIPPPNYESQQRQKDFAAEEAYWARRIENLKRTHEKINSGMHLEYQKTLKEANELFNLVQEDKIANKLPPCQEEKAKVLECYSTNPNKSLVCSVIVNQFNDCVCKSRIAAVSATS
;
A
#
# COMPACT_ATOMS: atom_id res chain seq x y z
N MET A 1 7.88 47.89 -10.85
CA MET A 1 7.85 46.47 -11.24
C MET A 1 6.43 46.14 -11.73
N GLY A 2 6.11 46.46 -12.99
CA GLY A 2 4.77 46.35 -13.56
C GLY A 2 4.67 45.17 -14.53
N GLY A 3 3.74 44.25 -14.26
CA GLY A 3 3.54 43.03 -15.05
C GLY A 3 2.73 43.29 -16.32
N SER A 4 3.31 42.91 -17.47
CA SER A 4 2.60 42.78 -18.74
C SER A 4 1.64 41.59 -18.71
N GLN A 5 0.33 41.84 -18.82
CA GLN A 5 -0.66 40.82 -19.16
C GLN A 5 -1.05 41.04 -20.63
N SER A 6 -0.38 40.31 -21.54
CA SER A 6 -0.70 40.32 -22.97
C SER A 6 -1.85 39.36 -23.25
N THR A 7 -3.05 39.89 -23.46
CA THR A 7 -4.20 39.11 -23.97
C THR A 7 -4.08 39.00 -25.49
N ARG A 8 -3.53 37.90 -26.00
CA ARG A 8 -3.52 37.64 -27.45
C ARG A 8 -4.94 37.36 -27.92
N LYS A 9 -5.44 38.17 -28.85
CA LYS A 9 -6.70 37.93 -29.57
C LYS A 9 -6.49 36.77 -30.53
N ILE A 10 -7.24 35.68 -30.35
CA ILE A 10 -7.27 34.54 -31.26
C ILE A 10 -8.33 34.86 -32.32
N SER A 11 -7.91 35.16 -33.54
CA SER A 11 -8.79 35.20 -34.72
C SER A 11 -8.81 33.81 -35.34
N VAL A 12 -9.94 33.13 -35.25
CA VAL A 12 -10.19 31.89 -36.00
C VAL A 12 -10.82 32.29 -37.33
N GLU A 13 -10.07 32.19 -38.41
CA GLU A 13 -10.62 32.19 -39.77
C GLU A 13 -11.30 30.82 -39.98
N ASN A 14 -12.63 30.83 -40.14
CA ASN A 14 -13.38 29.63 -40.49
C ASN A 14 -13.98 29.82 -41.88
N GLU A 15 -13.39 29.14 -42.86
CA GLU A 15 -13.80 29.19 -44.28
C GLU A 15 -15.10 28.42 -44.55
N ASN A 16 -15.71 27.81 -43.52
CA ASN A 16 -17.07 27.26 -43.58
C ASN A 16 -18.01 28.12 -42.72
N ALA A 17 -18.60 29.13 -43.33
CA ALA A 17 -19.60 29.98 -42.67
C ALA A 17 -20.77 29.14 -42.18
N ILE A 18 -20.89 28.98 -40.86
CA ILE A 18 -22.04 28.36 -40.20
C ILE A 18 -23.24 29.28 -40.47
N GLN A 19 -24.10 28.91 -41.41
CA GLN A 19 -25.35 29.63 -41.63
C GLN A 19 -26.27 29.36 -40.44
N VAL A 20 -26.34 30.31 -39.52
CA VAL A 20 -27.22 30.23 -38.36
C VAL A 20 -28.62 30.66 -38.80
N SER A 21 -29.67 29.94 -38.38
CA SER A 21 -31.05 30.32 -38.70
C SER A 21 -31.41 31.66 -38.05
N GLN A 22 -32.30 32.43 -38.67
CA GLN A 22 -32.68 33.77 -38.20
C GLN A 22 -33.18 33.76 -36.75
N GLU A 23 -33.95 32.73 -36.36
CA GLU A 23 -34.41 32.55 -34.98
C GLU A 23 -33.28 32.38 -33.95
N ALA A 24 -32.15 31.80 -34.35
CA ALA A 24 -31.01 31.67 -33.46
C ALA A 24 -30.29 33.01 -33.27
N ILE A 25 -30.28 33.86 -34.31
CA ILE A 25 -29.73 35.22 -34.23
C ILE A 25 -30.61 36.07 -33.30
N ASP A 26 -31.93 36.00 -33.45
CA ASP A 26 -32.87 36.74 -32.62
C ASP A 26 -32.73 36.36 -31.13
N ARG A 27 -32.64 35.06 -30.82
CA ARG A 27 -32.38 34.58 -29.45
C ARG A 27 -31.04 35.05 -28.88
N ILE A 28 -30.02 35.17 -29.71
CA ILE A 28 -28.71 35.69 -29.28
C ILE A 28 -28.80 37.18 -29.01
N GLN A 29 -29.47 37.95 -29.87
CA GLN A 29 -29.67 39.39 -29.68
C GLN A 29 -30.52 39.70 -28.44
N GLU A 30 -31.59 38.97 -28.19
CA GLU A 30 -32.39 39.12 -26.98
C GLU A 30 -31.56 38.85 -25.71
N ARG A 31 -30.69 37.83 -25.72
CA ARG A 31 -29.79 37.56 -24.58
C ARG A 31 -28.71 38.62 -24.40
N LEU A 32 -28.25 39.23 -25.49
CA LEU A 32 -27.28 40.33 -25.43
C LEU A 32 -27.95 41.63 -24.93
N ALA A 33 -29.17 41.91 -25.37
CA ALA A 33 -29.96 43.05 -24.90
C ALA A 33 -30.35 42.90 -23.41
N ALA A 34 -30.76 41.70 -22.99
CA ALA A 34 -31.04 41.40 -21.58
C ALA A 34 -29.78 41.54 -20.70
N LYS A 35 -28.59 41.20 -21.21
CA LYS A 35 -27.32 41.43 -20.52
C LYS A 35 -26.87 42.89 -20.47
N GLN A 36 -27.35 43.75 -21.38
CA GLN A 36 -27.06 45.20 -21.35
C GLN A 36 -28.01 45.97 -20.43
N ALA A 37 -29.25 45.47 -20.26
CA ALA A 37 -30.23 46.06 -19.34
C ALA A 37 -29.95 45.72 -17.86
N ASP A 38 -29.15 44.68 -17.60
CA ASP A 38 -28.75 44.27 -16.25
C ASP A 38 -27.32 44.77 -15.96
N GLN A 39 -27.17 46.09 -15.81
CA GLN A 39 -25.94 46.64 -15.24
C GLN A 39 -25.81 46.12 -13.79
N PRO A 40 -24.76 45.37 -13.44
CA PRO A 40 -24.52 45.03 -12.04
C PRO A 40 -24.38 46.33 -11.24
N PRO A 41 -24.90 46.39 -9.99
CA PRO A 41 -24.68 47.55 -9.13
C PRO A 41 -23.17 47.87 -9.08
N PRO A 42 -22.79 49.16 -8.95
CA PRO A 42 -21.39 49.55 -8.92
C PRO A 42 -20.66 48.67 -7.89
N PRO A 43 -19.46 48.13 -8.24
CA PRO A 43 -18.74 47.26 -7.33
C PRO A 43 -18.57 47.98 -5.99
N PRO A 44 -18.79 47.30 -4.85
CA PRO A 44 -18.60 47.92 -3.54
C PRO A 44 -17.21 48.54 -3.50
N GLN A 45 -17.13 49.82 -3.12
CA GLN A 45 -15.85 50.49 -2.95
C GLN A 45 -15.10 49.75 -1.84
N TYR A 46 -14.01 49.08 -2.21
CA TYR A 46 -13.14 48.40 -1.24
C TYR A 46 -12.44 49.46 -0.39
N ILE A 47 -12.94 49.63 0.83
CA ILE A 47 -12.24 50.41 1.85
C ILE A 47 -11.15 49.48 2.40
N PRO A 48 -9.85 49.79 2.20
CA PRO A 48 -8.80 48.96 2.75
C PRO A 48 -8.94 48.92 4.28
N PRO A 49 -8.90 47.74 4.90
CA PRO A 49 -9.02 47.61 6.34
C PRO A 49 -7.90 48.41 7.02
N PRO A 50 -8.17 49.02 8.17
CA PRO A 50 -7.18 49.81 8.89
C PRO A 50 -5.95 48.95 9.25
N ASN A 51 -4.75 49.56 9.23
CA ASN A 51 -3.45 48.88 9.32
C ASN A 51 -3.31 47.97 10.57
N TYR A 52 -4.03 48.28 11.65
CA TYR A 52 -4.06 47.43 12.85
C TYR A 52 -4.67 46.05 12.58
N GLU A 53 -5.71 45.95 11.74
CA GLU A 53 -6.34 44.67 11.37
C GLU A 53 -5.40 43.83 10.50
N SER A 54 -4.61 44.46 9.63
CA SER A 54 -3.58 43.75 8.84
C SER A 54 -2.45 43.22 9.71
N GLN A 55 -1.99 43.98 10.71
CA GLN A 55 -0.94 43.52 11.63
C GLN A 55 -1.44 42.39 12.53
N GLN A 56 -2.69 42.47 12.99
CA GLN A 56 -3.28 41.41 13.80
C GLN A 56 -3.44 40.12 12.99
N ARG A 57 -3.98 40.21 11.77
CA ARG A 57 -4.05 39.06 10.85
C ARG A 57 -2.69 38.44 10.59
N GLN A 58 -1.64 39.24 10.41
CA GLN A 58 -0.31 38.72 10.14
C GLN A 58 0.29 37.97 11.34
N LYS A 59 0.01 38.42 12.57
CA LYS A 59 0.36 37.69 13.79
C LYS A 59 -0.42 36.40 13.91
N ASP A 60 -1.72 36.42 13.60
CA ASP A 60 -2.58 35.24 13.65
C ASP A 60 -2.12 34.18 12.63
N PHE A 61 -1.79 34.60 11.40
CA PHE A 61 -1.20 33.71 10.38
C PHE A 61 0.14 33.12 10.83
N ALA A 62 1.04 33.93 11.40
CA ALA A 62 2.33 33.44 11.89
C ALA A 62 2.16 32.43 13.04
N ALA A 63 1.19 32.65 13.93
CA ALA A 63 0.87 31.72 15.02
C ALA A 63 0.30 30.39 14.49
N GLU A 64 -0.56 30.46 13.48
CA GLU A 64 -1.13 29.28 12.81
C GLU A 64 -0.05 28.49 12.06
N GLU A 65 0.83 29.17 11.32
CA GLU A 65 1.95 28.54 10.64
C GLU A 65 2.89 27.83 11.63
N ALA A 66 3.21 28.48 12.76
CA ALA A 66 4.02 27.87 13.82
C ALA A 66 3.34 26.64 14.45
N TYR A 67 2.02 26.69 14.63
CA TYR A 67 1.24 25.55 15.13
C TYR A 67 1.32 24.36 14.16
N TRP A 68 1.05 24.58 12.88
CA TRP A 68 1.07 23.52 11.87
C TRP A 68 2.47 22.97 11.66
N ALA A 69 3.50 23.82 11.62
CA ALA A 69 4.89 23.40 11.53
C ALA A 69 5.27 22.47 12.69
N ARG A 70 4.94 22.84 13.93
CA ARG A 70 5.18 22.00 15.11
C ARG A 70 4.40 20.69 15.05
N ARG A 71 3.15 20.72 14.59
CA ARG A 71 2.32 19.52 14.47
C ARG A 71 2.88 18.54 13.43
N ILE A 72 3.26 19.03 12.25
CA ILE A 72 3.87 18.24 11.18
C ILE A 72 5.18 17.62 11.67
N GLU A 73 6.00 18.40 12.37
CA GLU A 73 7.28 17.92 12.91
C GLU A 73 7.07 16.81 13.95
N ASN A 74 6.09 16.95 14.85
CA ASN A 74 5.74 15.89 15.79
C ASN A 74 5.27 14.63 15.07
N LEU A 75 4.43 14.76 14.04
CA LEU A 75 3.97 13.61 13.24
C LEU A 75 5.13 12.90 12.56
N LYS A 76 6.08 13.65 11.97
CA LYS A 76 7.29 13.09 11.36
C LYS A 76 8.11 12.29 12.36
N ARG A 77 8.39 12.85 13.54
CA ARG A 77 9.15 12.16 14.60
C ARG A 77 8.44 10.89 15.08
N THR A 78 7.12 10.94 15.26
CA THR A 78 6.35 9.75 15.65
C THR A 78 6.41 8.68 14.57
N HIS A 79 6.25 9.06 13.30
CA HIS A 79 6.33 8.14 12.18
C HIS A 79 7.73 7.52 12.06
N GLU A 80 8.79 8.32 12.19
CA GLU A 80 10.17 7.84 12.18
C GLU A 80 10.46 6.85 13.31
N LYS A 81 9.94 7.10 14.51
CA LYS A 81 10.05 6.17 15.64
C LYS A 81 9.35 4.83 15.36
N ILE A 82 8.15 4.86 14.77
CA ILE A 82 7.41 3.65 14.40
C ILE A 82 8.17 2.88 13.32
N ASN A 83 8.62 3.57 12.27
CA ASN A 83 9.31 2.96 11.14
C ASN A 83 10.64 2.31 11.56
N SER A 84 11.41 2.99 12.42
CA SER A 84 12.66 2.43 12.96
C SER A 84 12.42 1.19 13.82
N GLY A 85 11.40 1.21 14.70
CA GLY A 85 11.00 0.02 15.47
C GLY A 85 10.58 -1.15 14.58
N MET A 86 9.79 -0.88 13.54
CA MET A 86 9.36 -1.90 12.58
C MET A 86 10.54 -2.53 11.84
N HIS A 87 11.50 -1.72 11.36
CA HIS A 87 12.68 -2.24 10.68
C HIS A 87 13.55 -3.12 11.60
N LEU A 88 13.68 -2.75 12.88
CA LEU A 88 14.43 -3.54 13.85
C LEU A 88 13.76 -4.90 14.10
N GLU A 89 12.46 -4.93 14.35
CA GLU A 89 11.73 -6.19 14.56
C GLU A 89 11.72 -7.07 13.29
N TYR A 90 11.62 -6.47 12.10
CA TYR A 90 11.76 -7.20 10.85
C TYR A 90 13.14 -7.83 10.69
N GLN A 91 14.22 -7.08 10.94
CA GLN A 91 15.57 -7.64 10.86
C GLN A 91 15.83 -8.71 11.92
N LYS A 92 15.30 -8.52 13.13
CA LYS A 92 15.39 -9.50 14.21
C LYS A 92 14.68 -10.80 13.84
N THR A 93 13.43 -10.73 13.39
CA THR A 93 12.66 -11.91 12.99
C THR A 93 13.30 -12.65 11.81
N LEU A 94 13.88 -11.94 10.84
CA LEU A 94 14.66 -12.57 9.78
C LEU A 94 15.90 -13.31 10.30
N LYS A 95 16.64 -12.73 11.25
CA LYS A 95 17.80 -13.39 11.86
C LYS A 95 17.38 -14.64 12.63
N GLU A 96 16.37 -14.53 13.49
CA GLU A 96 15.85 -15.65 14.28
C GLU A 96 15.33 -16.78 13.36
N ALA A 97 14.60 -16.44 12.30
CA ALA A 97 14.15 -17.43 11.33
C ALA A 97 15.34 -18.12 10.63
N ASN A 98 16.34 -17.36 10.19
CA ASN A 98 17.53 -17.91 9.54
C ASN A 98 18.36 -18.78 10.50
N GLU A 99 18.48 -18.40 11.76
CA GLU A 99 19.11 -19.22 12.80
C GLU A 99 18.37 -20.55 13.00
N LEU A 100 17.03 -20.53 13.08
CA LEU A 100 16.23 -21.75 13.14
C LEU A 100 16.42 -22.64 11.90
N PHE A 101 16.48 -22.05 10.71
CA PHE A 101 16.76 -22.80 9.48
C PHE A 101 18.15 -23.44 9.49
N ASN A 102 19.16 -22.70 9.95
CA ASN A 102 20.52 -23.21 10.07
C ASN A 102 20.59 -24.34 11.10
N LEU A 103 19.94 -24.20 12.27
CA LEU A 103 19.87 -25.26 13.26
C LEU A 103 19.20 -26.52 12.72
N VAL A 104 18.10 -26.39 11.96
CA VAL A 104 17.45 -27.54 11.31
C VAL A 104 18.35 -28.17 10.24
N GLN A 105 19.12 -27.36 9.52
CA GLN A 105 20.06 -27.87 8.52
C GLN A 105 21.25 -28.57 9.17
N GLU A 106 21.82 -27.99 10.22
CA GLU A 106 22.89 -28.57 11.02
C GLU A 106 22.42 -29.82 11.75
N ASP A 107 21.21 -29.87 12.31
CA ASP A 107 20.67 -31.07 12.95
C ASP A 107 20.41 -32.20 11.94
N LYS A 108 19.97 -31.87 10.71
CA LYS A 108 19.95 -32.85 9.60
C LYS A 108 21.34 -33.37 9.23
N ILE A 109 22.39 -32.58 9.43
CA ILE A 109 23.78 -32.94 9.10
C ILE A 109 24.45 -33.68 10.28
N ALA A 110 24.12 -33.32 11.52
CA ALA A 110 24.75 -33.81 12.75
C ALA A 110 24.02 -35.02 13.35
N ASN A 111 22.70 -35.15 13.18
CA ASN A 111 21.90 -36.22 13.77
C ASN A 111 20.97 -36.92 12.76
N LYS A 112 21.45 -38.08 12.32
CA LYS A 112 20.69 -39.31 11.96
C LYS A 112 19.78 -39.22 10.73
N LEU A 113 19.94 -40.22 9.86
CA LEU A 113 18.99 -40.52 8.79
C LEU A 113 17.55 -40.46 9.35
N PRO A 114 16.57 -40.00 8.54
CA PRO A 114 15.19 -39.91 8.98
C PRO A 114 14.75 -41.24 9.61
N PRO A 115 13.99 -41.22 10.70
CA PRO A 115 13.63 -42.45 11.40
C PRO A 115 12.96 -43.46 10.45
N CYS A 116 13.14 -44.75 10.74
CA CYS A 116 12.47 -45.85 10.05
C CYS A 116 12.87 -46.03 8.57
N GLN A 117 14.12 -45.72 8.18
CA GLN A 117 14.58 -45.95 6.80
C GLN A 117 14.53 -47.42 6.38
N GLU A 118 14.84 -48.34 7.29
CA GLU A 118 14.86 -49.77 7.00
C GLU A 118 13.45 -50.32 6.74
N GLU A 119 12.49 -49.96 7.59
CA GLU A 119 11.09 -50.32 7.43
C GLU A 119 10.50 -49.70 6.16
N LYS A 120 10.86 -48.44 5.86
CA LYS A 120 10.49 -47.78 4.60
C LYS A 120 10.99 -48.55 3.39
N ALA A 121 12.24 -49.00 3.40
CA ALA A 121 12.82 -49.78 2.30
C ALA A 121 12.05 -51.09 2.08
N LYS A 122 11.70 -51.80 3.17
CA LYS A 122 10.91 -53.04 3.12
C LYS A 122 9.50 -52.81 2.55
N VAL A 123 8.85 -51.70 2.90
CA VAL A 123 7.52 -51.35 2.34
C VAL A 123 7.63 -51.12 0.83
N LEU A 124 8.63 -50.35 0.38
CA LEU A 124 8.84 -50.08 -1.04
C LEU A 124 9.16 -51.35 -1.83
N GLU A 125 10.01 -52.22 -1.28
CA GLU A 125 10.35 -53.51 -1.86
C GLU A 125 9.12 -54.45 -1.98
N CYS A 126 8.27 -54.48 -0.95
CA CYS A 126 7.07 -55.30 -0.99
C CYS A 126 6.11 -54.84 -2.09
N TYR A 127 5.90 -53.52 -2.23
CA TYR A 127 5.03 -52.99 -3.28
C TYR A 127 5.62 -53.14 -4.68
N SER A 128 6.93 -53.00 -4.85
CA SER A 128 7.57 -53.22 -6.15
C SER A 128 7.47 -54.69 -6.58
N THR A 129 7.54 -55.62 -5.63
CA THR A 129 7.38 -57.06 -5.88
C THR A 129 5.91 -57.47 -6.07
N ASN A 130 4.96 -56.71 -5.50
CA ASN A 130 3.54 -57.04 -5.46
C ASN A 130 2.63 -55.90 -5.99
N PRO A 131 2.77 -55.47 -7.26
CA PRO A 131 2.13 -54.25 -7.78
C PRO A 131 0.59 -54.24 -7.72
N ASN A 132 -0.04 -55.42 -7.81
CA ASN A 132 -1.51 -55.56 -7.76
C ASN A 132 -2.01 -56.30 -6.50
N LYS A 133 -1.13 -56.53 -5.51
CA LYS A 133 -1.45 -57.29 -4.29
C LYS A 133 -1.00 -56.53 -3.04
N SER A 134 -1.39 -55.25 -2.96
CA SER A 134 -0.99 -54.34 -1.88
C SER A 134 -1.32 -54.85 -0.47
N LEU A 135 -2.41 -55.62 -0.31
CA LEU A 135 -2.82 -56.20 0.97
C LEU A 135 -1.81 -57.20 1.54
N VAL A 136 -0.99 -57.84 0.70
CA VAL A 136 0.09 -58.74 1.15
C VAL A 136 1.15 -57.98 1.96
N CYS A 137 1.34 -56.70 1.65
CA CYS A 137 2.32 -55.83 2.33
C CYS A 137 1.78 -55.22 3.64
N SER A 138 0.54 -55.50 4.02
CA SER A 138 -0.12 -54.88 5.18
C SER A 138 0.67 -55.01 6.49
N VAL A 139 1.27 -56.18 6.74
CA VAL A 139 2.10 -56.42 7.94
C VAL A 139 3.34 -55.52 7.94
N ILE A 140 4.02 -55.37 6.80
CA ILE A 140 5.23 -54.55 6.66
C ILE A 140 4.89 -53.06 6.80
N VAL A 141 3.76 -52.63 6.24
CA VAL A 141 3.24 -51.26 6.40
C VAL A 141 2.92 -50.95 7.86
N ASN A 142 2.34 -51.90 8.60
CA ASN A 142 2.06 -51.71 10.02
C ASN A 142 3.35 -51.58 10.84
N GLN A 143 4.39 -52.37 10.54
CA GLN A 143 5.70 -52.23 11.18
C GLN A 143 6.33 -50.85 10.93
N PHE A 144 6.22 -50.33 9.71
CA PHE A 144 6.64 -48.96 9.40
C PHE A 144 5.85 -47.93 10.21
N ASN A 145 4.52 -48.07 10.28
CA ASN A 145 3.67 -47.18 11.07
C ASN A 145 4.03 -47.20 12.56
N ASP A 146 4.28 -48.38 13.13
CA ASP A 146 4.70 -48.52 14.53
C ASP A 146 6.02 -47.83 14.80
N CYS A 147 6.99 -47.97 13.90
CA CYS A 147 8.27 -47.29 14.00
C CYS A 147 8.07 -45.76 13.97
N VAL A 148 7.31 -45.23 13.01
CA VAL A 148 7.05 -43.79 12.89
C VAL A 148 6.35 -43.25 14.14
N CYS A 149 5.36 -43.98 14.66
CA CYS A 149 4.65 -43.62 15.88
C CYS A 149 5.61 -43.54 17.08
N LYS A 150 6.47 -44.55 17.27
CA LYS A 150 7.46 -44.58 18.35
C LYS A 150 8.47 -43.44 18.23
N SER A 151 9.00 -43.19 17.03
CA SER A 151 9.94 -42.09 16.78
C SER A 151 9.31 -40.72 17.03
N ARG A 152 8.05 -40.51 16.63
CA ARG A 152 7.33 -39.26 16.90
C ARG A 152 7.14 -39.05 18.40
N ILE A 153 6.72 -40.09 19.13
CA ILE A 153 6.56 -40.01 20.59
C ILE A 153 7.90 -39.67 21.24
N ALA A 154 8.98 -40.35 20.87
CA ALA A 154 10.31 -40.10 21.40
C ALA A 154 10.79 -38.66 21.17
N ALA A 155 10.58 -38.11 19.96
CA ALA A 155 10.97 -36.74 19.62
C ALA A 155 10.22 -35.68 20.45
N VAL A 156 8.90 -35.87 20.64
CA VAL A 156 8.08 -34.94 21.44
C VAL A 156 8.37 -35.09 22.94
N SER A 157 8.63 -36.31 23.43
CA SER A 157 8.98 -36.52 24.83
C SER A 157 10.38 -36.02 25.20
N ALA A 158 11.32 -36.00 24.25
CA ALA A 158 12.69 -35.51 24.49
C ALA A 158 12.79 -33.97 24.57
N THR A 159 11.73 -33.26 24.18
CA THR A 159 11.64 -31.79 24.18
C THR A 159 10.80 -31.23 25.34
N SER A 160 10.25 -32.10 26.19
CA SER A 160 9.47 -31.76 27.40
C SER A 160 10.34 -31.87 28.65
#